data_AF-A0A3M7LX01-F1
#
_entry.id   AF-A0A3M7LX01-F1
#
_cell.length_a   1.000
_cell.length_b   1.000
_cell.length_c   1.000
_cell.angle_alpha   90.00
_cell.angle_beta   90.00
_cell.angle_gamma   90.00
#
_symmetry.space_group_name_H-M   'P 1'
#
loop_
_entity.id
_entity.type
_entity.pdbx_description
1 polymer ?
#
loop_
_entity_poly.entity_id
_entity_poly.type
_entity_poly.pdbx_seq_one_letter_code
_entity_poly.pdbx_strand_id
1 'polypeptide(L)'
;MFSNMPDAAQVNRSLGTIRTELEYLASSGVLSPPQLQSIQAQLPQPNGQPSPYVDPKYVSGGNQFNPSLVAQQAQDPNHPAHPSNPKHHEWASKLAKKFGNAAVMGAGATFGADLVNDAMRKF
;
A
#
# COMPACT_ATOMS: atom_id res chain seq x y z
N MET A 1 -34.20 12.67 -4.32
CA MET A 1 -33.10 12.59 -3.34
C MET A 1 -31.95 13.43 -3.91
N PHE A 2 -31.79 14.67 -3.44
CA PHE A 2 -30.67 15.51 -3.87
C PHE A 2 -29.45 15.11 -3.05
N SER A 3 -28.48 14.47 -3.70
CA SER A 3 -27.17 14.22 -3.10
C SER A 3 -26.55 15.56 -2.74
N ASN A 4 -26.34 15.78 -1.44
CA ASN A 4 -25.72 16.98 -0.89
C ASN A 4 -24.24 16.99 -1.28
N MET A 5 -23.93 17.40 -2.53
CA MET A 5 -22.56 17.65 -2.96
C MET A 5 -21.97 18.68 -2.00
N PRO A 6 -20.88 18.36 -1.28
CA PRO A 6 -20.23 19.34 -0.43
C PRO A 6 -19.83 20.54 -1.31
N ASP A 7 -20.13 21.75 -0.84
CA ASP A 7 -19.79 22.98 -1.55
C ASP A 7 -18.29 22.96 -1.85
N ALA A 8 -17.92 23.01 -3.13
CA ALA A 8 -16.53 22.96 -3.57
C ALA A 8 -15.69 24.06 -2.90
N ALA A 9 -16.29 25.20 -2.57
CA ALA A 9 -15.64 26.27 -1.83
C ALA A 9 -15.34 25.87 -0.37
N GLN A 10 -16.26 25.16 0.29
CA GLN A 10 -16.05 24.63 1.63
C GLN A 10 -14.94 23.57 1.63
N VAL A 11 -14.96 22.64 0.67
CA VAL A 11 -13.91 21.62 0.51
C VAL A 11 -12.54 22.26 0.32
N ASN A 12 -12.44 23.24 -0.58
CA ASN A 12 -11.17 23.94 -0.85
C ASN A 12 -10.66 24.71 0.39
N ARG A 13 -11.56 25.32 1.17
CA ARG A 13 -11.21 25.97 2.44
C ARG A 13 -10.65 24.97 3.45
N SER A 14 -11.34 23.83 3.65
CA SER A 14 -10.88 22.76 4.54
C SER A 14 -9.52 22.20 4.13
N LEU A 15 -9.30 21.98 2.84
CA LEU A 15 -8.00 21.54 2.32
C LEU A 15 -6.89 22.58 2.56
N GLY A 16 -7.22 23.88 2.46
CA GLY A 16 -6.32 24.96 2.82
C GLY A 16 -5.90 24.91 4.29
N THR A 17 -6.88 24.80 5.20
CA THR A 17 -6.62 24.67 6.64
C THR A 17 -5.73 23.46 6.94
N ILE A 18 -6.05 22.28 6.38
CA ILE A 18 -5.24 21.07 6.60
C ILE A 18 -3.78 21.28 6.18
N ARG A 19 -3.53 21.91 5.03
CA ARG A 19 -2.16 22.18 4.57
C ARG A 19 -1.39 23.07 5.54
N THR A 20 -2.02 24.14 6.03
CA THR A 20 -1.40 25.04 7.02
C THR A 20 -1.07 24.33 8.33
N GLU A 21 -1.98 23.48 8.83
CA GLU A 21 -1.72 22.71 10.06
C GLU A 21 -0.57 21.70 9.87
N LEU A 22 -0.49 21.04 8.71
CA LEU A 22 0.62 20.12 8.41
C LEU A 22 1.97 20.85 8.31
N GLU A 23 2.00 22.05 7.75
CA GLU A 23 3.19 22.90 7.71
C GLU A 23 3.60 23.34 9.12
N TYR A 24 2.64 23.67 9.99
CA TYR A 24 2.91 23.98 11.39
C TYR A 24 3.53 22.78 12.11
N LEU A 25 2.96 21.58 11.97
CA LEU A 25 3.50 20.35 12.56
C LEU A 25 4.92 20.02 12.05
N ALA A 26 5.22 20.35 10.79
CA ALA A 26 6.55 20.20 10.24
C ALA A 26 7.52 21.23 10.85
N SER A 27 7.09 22.48 10.98
CA SER A 27 7.88 23.54 11.60
C SER A 27 8.17 23.28 13.08
N SER A 28 7.26 22.59 13.78
CA SER A 28 7.42 22.20 15.18
C SER A 28 8.27 20.94 15.36
N GLY A 29 8.77 20.35 14.27
CA GLY A 29 9.62 19.16 14.28
C GLY A 29 8.89 17.85 14.59
N VAL A 30 7.56 17.87 14.72
CA VAL A 30 6.74 16.67 14.96
C VAL A 30 6.57 15.87 13.67
N LEU A 31 6.56 16.57 12.53
CA LEU A 31 6.49 15.98 11.20
C LEU A 31 7.82 16.21 10.46
N SER A 32 8.42 15.14 9.93
CA SER A 32 9.60 15.28 9.08
C SER A 32 9.22 15.82 7.68
N PRO A 33 10.13 16.51 6.96
CA PRO A 33 9.85 16.99 5.61
C PRO A 33 9.40 15.90 4.61
N PRO A 34 9.98 14.68 4.60
CA PRO A 34 9.49 13.60 3.74
C PRO A 34 8.07 13.14 4.10
N GLN A 35 7.72 13.13 5.39
CA GLN A 35 6.35 12.81 5.83
C GLN A 35 5.35 13.86 5.38
N LEU A 36 5.71 15.15 5.45
CA LEU A 36 4.87 16.24 4.93
C LEU A 36 4.59 16.05 3.43
N GLN A 37 5.62 15.79 2.64
CA GLN A 37 5.47 15.57 1.19
C GLN A 37 4.57 14.37 0.89
N SER A 38 4.72 13.27 1.64
CA SER A 38 3.90 12.06 1.46
C SER A 38 2.44 12.31 1.80
N ILE A 39 2.15 13.02 2.91
CA ILE A 39 0.78 13.34 3.31
C ILE A 39 0.15 14.32 2.31
N GLN A 40 0.88 15.36 1.89
CA GLN A 40 0.39 16.32 0.90
C GLN A 40 0.02 15.65 -0.44
N ALA A 41 0.79 14.65 -0.88
CA ALA A 41 0.48 13.88 -2.10
C ALA A 41 -0.81 13.05 -1.97
N GLN A 42 -1.18 12.65 -0.76
CA GLN A 42 -2.40 11.90 -0.45
C GLN A 42 -3.62 12.80 -0.18
N LEU A 43 -3.46 14.13 -0.13
CA LEU A 43 -4.58 15.05 0.04
C LEU A 43 -5.36 15.25 -1.26
N PRO A 44 -6.70 15.35 -1.24
CA PRO A 44 -7.50 15.61 -2.42
C PRO A 44 -7.07 16.88 -3.16
N GLN A 45 -7.26 16.86 -4.47
CA GLN A 45 -7.01 18.01 -5.33
C GLN A 45 -8.11 19.08 -5.13
N PRO A 46 -7.81 20.34 -5.50
CA PRO A 46 -8.82 21.40 -5.52
C PRO A 46 -10.07 20.94 -6.29
N ASN A 47 -11.25 21.38 -5.83
CA ASN A 47 -12.58 20.96 -6.30
C ASN A 47 -13.00 19.55 -5.87
N GLY A 48 -12.33 18.97 -4.87
CA GLY A 48 -12.73 17.70 -4.26
C GLY A 48 -12.44 16.48 -5.12
N GLN A 49 -11.55 16.61 -6.11
CA GLN A 49 -11.08 15.47 -6.89
C GLN A 49 -10.20 14.57 -6.01
N PRO A 50 -10.42 13.24 -5.98
CA PRO A 50 -9.57 12.32 -5.24
C PRO A 50 -8.10 12.45 -5.61
N SER A 51 -7.23 12.16 -4.65
CA SER A 51 -5.79 12.14 -4.88
C SER A 51 -5.43 11.05 -5.88
N PRO A 52 -4.58 11.33 -6.88
CA PRO A 52 -4.09 10.30 -7.79
C PRO A 52 -3.11 9.34 -7.09
N TYR A 53 -2.60 9.74 -5.92
CA TYR A 53 -1.71 8.94 -5.09
C TYR A 53 -2.48 8.37 -3.90
N VAL A 54 -2.56 7.04 -3.87
CA VAL A 54 -3.03 6.25 -2.73
C VAL A 54 -1.90 5.30 -2.35
N ASP A 55 -1.61 5.19 -1.06
CA ASP A 55 -0.59 4.24 -0.60
C ASP A 55 -0.97 2.82 -1.06
N PRO A 56 -0.05 2.09 -1.73
CA PRO A 56 -0.27 0.71 -2.18
C PRO A 56 -0.78 -0.24 -1.09
N LYS A 57 -0.56 0.06 0.19
CA LYS A 57 -1.09 -0.74 1.31
C LYS A 57 -2.61 -0.62 1.51
N TYR A 58 -3.22 0.46 1.02
CA TYR A 58 -4.64 0.78 1.24
C TYR A 58 -5.51 0.70 -0.02
N VAL A 59 -4.92 0.56 -1.21
CA VAL A 59 -5.70 0.21 -2.40
C VAL A 59 -6.25 -1.20 -2.24
N SER A 60 -7.58 -1.34 -2.32
CA SER A 60 -8.28 -2.62 -2.43
C SER A 60 -7.67 -3.43 -3.58
N GLY A 61 -6.88 -4.46 -3.25
CA GLY A 61 -6.09 -5.23 -4.21
C GLY A 61 -4.57 -4.97 -4.18
N GLY A 62 -4.08 -4.25 -3.17
CA GLY A 62 -2.67 -3.98 -2.88
C GLY A 62 -1.87 -5.25 -2.65
N ASN A 63 -1.58 -5.96 -3.73
CA ASN A 63 -0.61 -7.04 -3.89
C ASN A 63 -0.50 -7.99 -2.68
N GLN A 64 -1.64 -8.36 -2.09
CA GLN A 64 -1.70 -9.33 -1.00
C GLN A 64 -1.20 -10.65 -1.58
N PHE A 65 0.02 -11.03 -1.19
CA PHE A 65 0.58 -12.31 -1.56
C PHE A 65 -0.35 -13.37 -0.98
N ASN A 66 -1.11 -14.03 -1.85
CA ASN A 66 -2.03 -15.08 -1.47
C ASN A 66 -1.34 -16.42 -1.77
N PRO A 67 -0.75 -17.09 -0.78
CA PRO A 67 0.02 -18.32 -1.00
C PRO A 67 -0.85 -19.43 -1.63
N SER A 68 -2.14 -19.47 -1.33
CA SER A 68 -3.08 -20.43 -1.92
C SER A 68 -3.28 -20.19 -3.41
N LEU A 69 -3.34 -18.93 -3.84
CA LEU A 69 -3.43 -18.57 -5.26
C LEU A 69 -2.14 -18.93 -6.00
N VAL A 70 -0.99 -18.69 -5.39
CA VAL A 70 0.33 -19.03 -5.95
C VAL A 70 0.48 -20.54 -6.12
N ALA A 71 0.01 -21.33 -5.15
CA ALA A 71 0.01 -22.79 -5.23
C ALA A 71 -0.90 -23.30 -6.36
N GLN A 72 -2.08 -22.72 -6.55
CA GLN A 72 -2.97 -23.06 -7.68
C GLN A 72 -2.33 -22.68 -9.03
N GLN A 73 -1.71 -21.51 -9.10
CA GLN A 73 -0.98 -21.06 -10.29
C GLN A 73 0.21 -21.96 -10.62
N ALA A 74 0.85 -22.58 -9.62
CA ALA A 74 1.94 -23.53 -9.84
C ALA A 74 1.47 -24.88 -10.40
N GLN A 75 0.16 -25.14 -10.39
CA GLN A 75 -0.45 -26.36 -10.96
C GLN A 75 -0.84 -26.20 -12.43
N ASP A 76 -0.95 -24.97 -12.96
CA ASP A 76 -1.26 -24.72 -14.38
C ASP A 76 0.00 -24.78 -15.25
N PRO A 77 0.14 -25.75 -16.17
CA PRO A 77 1.33 -25.92 -17.02
C PRO A 77 1.67 -24.68 -17.87
N ASN A 78 0.66 -23.89 -18.24
CA ASN A 78 0.83 -22.69 -19.06
C ASN A 78 1.19 -21.45 -18.24
N HIS A 79 1.08 -21.54 -16.92
CA HIS A 79 1.35 -20.44 -16.02
C HIS A 79 2.86 -20.36 -15.67
N PRO A 80 3.46 -19.16 -15.61
CA PRO A 80 4.87 -18.99 -15.23
C PRO A 80 5.24 -19.49 -13.82
N ALA A 81 4.26 -19.75 -12.95
CA ALA A 81 4.51 -20.33 -11.63
C ALA A 81 4.75 -21.85 -11.67
N HIS A 82 4.49 -22.51 -12.80
CA HIS A 82 4.69 -23.95 -12.95
C HIS A 82 6.18 -24.27 -13.16
N PRO A 83 6.77 -25.24 -12.44
CA PRO A 83 8.20 -25.54 -12.50
C PRO A 83 8.75 -25.86 -13.89
N SER A 84 7.92 -26.48 -14.74
CA SER A 84 8.30 -26.85 -16.11
C SER A 84 8.09 -25.74 -17.14
N ASN A 85 7.60 -24.56 -16.74
CA ASN A 85 7.38 -23.45 -17.66
C ASN A 85 8.71 -22.75 -18.00
N PRO A 86 9.01 -22.44 -19.27
CA PRO A 86 10.24 -21.74 -19.65
C PRO A 86 10.43 -20.37 -18.96
N LYS A 87 9.33 -19.72 -18.56
CA LYS A 87 9.34 -18.43 -17.86
C LYS A 87 9.37 -18.57 -16.33
N HIS A 88 9.50 -19.78 -15.79
CA HIS A 88 9.52 -20.03 -14.35
C HIS A 88 10.64 -19.29 -13.63
N HIS A 89 11.84 -19.28 -14.21
CA HIS A 89 12.98 -18.55 -13.65
C HIS A 89 12.72 -17.03 -13.54
N GLU A 90 12.07 -16.43 -14.54
CA GLU A 90 11.71 -15.01 -14.53
C GLU A 90 10.61 -14.71 -13.50
N TRP A 91 9.63 -15.61 -13.38
CA TRP A 91 8.57 -15.52 -12.38
C TRP A 91 9.15 -15.60 -10.96
N ALA A 92 10.00 -16.59 -10.69
CA ALA A 92 10.68 -16.75 -9.40
C ALA A 92 11.57 -15.54 -9.07
N SER A 93 12.27 -14.99 -10.06
CA SER A 93 13.06 -13.76 -9.91
C SER A 93 12.19 -12.55 -9.57
N LYS A 94 11.02 -12.40 -10.20
CA LYS A 94 10.06 -11.32 -9.88
C LYS A 94 9.46 -11.49 -8.49
N LEU A 95 9.19 -12.73 -8.07
CA LEU A 95 8.73 -13.04 -6.72
C LEU A 95 9.80 -12.69 -5.69
N ALA A 96 11.04 -13.14 -5.88
CA ALA A 96 12.18 -12.83 -5.01
C ALA A 96 12.45 -11.33 -4.93
N LYS A 97 12.36 -10.58 -6.03
CA LYS A 97 12.48 -9.11 -6.02
C LYS A 97 11.36 -8.43 -5.21
N LYS A 98 10.13 -8.91 -5.30
CA LYS A 98 9.00 -8.42 -4.48
C LYS A 98 9.27 -8.66 -2.99
N PHE A 99 9.78 -9.84 -2.61
CA PHE A 99 10.17 -10.13 -1.23
C PHE A 99 11.40 -9.33 -0.77
N GLY A 100 12.41 -9.16 -1.63
CA GLY A 100 13.62 -8.39 -1.33
C GLY A 100 13.34 -6.91 -1.10
N ASN A 101 12.52 -6.29 -1.95
CA ASN A 101 12.06 -4.92 -1.71
C ASN A 101 11.16 -4.81 -0.47
N ALA A 102 10.36 -5.84 -0.18
CA ALA A 102 9.51 -5.88 1.03
C ALA A 102 10.33 -6.04 2.33
N ALA A 103 11.43 -6.79 2.31
CA ALA A 103 12.35 -6.93 3.44
C ALA A 103 13.09 -5.61 3.74
N VAL A 104 13.46 -4.86 2.70
CA VAL A 104 14.10 -3.54 2.82
C VAL A 104 13.11 -2.46 3.28
N MET A 105 11.83 -2.53 2.87
CA MET A 105 10.77 -1.59 3.30
C MET A 105 10.04 -2.01 4.60
N GLY A 106 10.69 -2.74 5.50
CA GLY A 106 10.15 -3.03 6.84
C GLY A 106 8.94 -3.98 6.88
N ALA A 107 8.53 -4.58 5.77
CA ALA A 107 7.43 -5.55 5.70
C ALA A 107 7.83 -6.98 6.11
N GLY A 108 9.05 -7.16 6.65
CA GLY A 108 9.49 -8.40 7.31
C GLY A 108 8.78 -8.67 8.64
N ALA A 109 8.06 -7.70 9.21
CA ALA A 109 7.32 -7.87 10.47
C ALA A 109 5.95 -8.56 10.28
N THR A 110 5.36 -8.51 9.08
CA THR A 110 3.99 -9.03 8.83
C THR A 110 3.94 -10.53 8.52
N PHE A 111 5.05 -11.15 8.08
CA PHE A 111 5.12 -12.61 7.93
C PHE A 111 5.48 -13.33 9.23
N GLY A 112 6.12 -12.62 10.18
CA GLY A 112 6.54 -13.19 11.45
C GLY A 112 5.39 -13.33 12.46
N ALA A 113 4.50 -12.33 12.55
CA ALA A 113 3.51 -12.26 13.62
C ALA A 113 2.48 -13.42 13.62
N ASP A 114 2.01 -13.85 12.45
CA ASP A 114 1.00 -14.92 12.36
C ASP A 114 1.61 -16.34 12.53
N LEU A 115 2.89 -16.52 12.17
CA LEU A 115 3.57 -17.82 12.29
C LEU A 115 3.97 -18.13 13.74
N VAL A 116 4.47 -17.16 14.51
CA VAL A 116 4.74 -17.38 15.94
C VAL A 116 3.46 -17.52 16.76
N ASN A 117 2.37 -16.84 16.37
CA ASN A 117 1.11 -16.97 17.09
C ASN A 117 0.46 -18.36 16.92
N ASP A 118 0.62 -19.01 15.75
CA ASP A 118 0.16 -20.40 15.54
C ASP A 118 1.08 -21.44 16.20
N ALA A 119 2.39 -21.15 16.32
CA ALA A 119 3.35 -22.00 17.04
C ALA A 119 3.18 -21.92 18.57
N MET A 120 2.88 -20.73 19.12
CA MET A 120 2.63 -20.52 20.56
C MET A 120 1.28 -21.05 21.03
N ARG A 121 0.31 -21.25 20.13
CA ARG A 121 -1.03 -21.77 20.45
C ARG A 121 -1.13 -23.29 20.40
N LYS A 122 -0.03 -23.97 20.05
CA LYS A 122 0.15 -25.43 20.06
C LYS A 122 1.06 -25.93 21.18
N PHE A 123 1.43 -25.05 22.12
CA PHE A 123 2.00 -25.37 23.43
C PHE A 123 1.09 -24.81 24.52
#